data_AF-A0A7X9FA52-F1
#
_entry.id   AF-A0A7X9FA52-F1
#
_cell.length_a   1.000
_cell.length_b   1.000
_cell.length_c   1.000
_cell.angle_alpha   90.00
_cell.angle_beta   90.00
_cell.angle_gamma   90.00
#
_symmetry.space_group_name_H-M   'P 1'
#
loop_
_entity.id
_entity.type
_entity.pdbx_description
1 polymer ?
#
loop_
_entity_poly.entity_id
_entity_poly.type
_entity_poly.pdbx_seq_one_letter_code
_entity_poly.pdbx_strand_id
1 'polypeptide(L)'
;YASYKVADNVTSHQAWGLGIYNVFYDAPVIVDNAIETPAHLEESIIHKVIFWLNGNRESVVRSIINGKGGQVDVNNRKAAMK
;
A
#
# COMPACT_ATOMS: atom_id res chain seq x y z
N TYR A 1 -7.96 -4.49 4.24
CA TYR A 1 -7.49 -5.28 3.08
C TYR A 1 -6.53 -4.45 2.26
N ALA A 2 -5.64 -5.09 1.51
CA ALA A 2 -4.83 -4.40 0.50
C ALA A 2 -5.74 -3.78 -0.57
N SER A 3 -5.39 -2.58 -1.03
CA SER A 3 -6.10 -1.93 -2.13
C SER A 3 -5.76 -2.58 -3.47
N TYR A 4 -4.60 -3.20 -3.58
CA TYR A 4 -4.15 -3.96 -4.75
C TYR A 4 -3.66 -5.34 -4.32
N LYS A 5 -4.32 -6.42 -4.75
CA LYS A 5 -3.90 -7.79 -4.44
C LYS A 5 -3.71 -8.59 -5.71
N VAL A 6 -2.54 -9.20 -5.87
CA VAL A 6 -2.28 -10.28 -6.81
C VAL A 6 -2.48 -11.60 -6.05
N ALA A 7 -3.30 -12.49 -6.59
CA ALA A 7 -3.62 -13.76 -5.94
C ALA A 7 -2.40 -14.70 -5.92
N ASP A 8 -2.35 -15.57 -4.91
CA ASP A 8 -1.17 -16.42 -4.61
C ASP A 8 -0.80 -17.37 -5.76
N ASN A 9 -1.76 -17.75 -6.59
CA ASN A 9 -1.59 -18.66 -7.72
C ASN A 9 -1.16 -17.98 -9.03
N VAL A 10 -1.04 -16.65 -9.05
CA VAL A 10 -0.56 -15.92 -10.23
C VAL A 10 0.95 -16.11 -10.37
N THR A 11 1.39 -16.47 -11.56
CA THR A 11 2.80 -16.74 -11.88
C THR A 11 3.46 -15.62 -12.69
N SER A 12 2.66 -14.74 -13.31
CA SER A 12 3.14 -13.60 -14.07
C SER A 12 2.17 -12.43 -13.95
N HIS A 13 2.71 -11.28 -13.53
CA HIS A 13 1.98 -10.03 -13.41
C HIS A 13 2.98 -8.88 -13.46
N GLN A 14 2.64 -7.77 -14.09
CA GLN A 14 3.45 -6.56 -14.08
C GLN A 14 2.56 -5.32 -13.95
N ALA A 15 3.04 -4.31 -13.23
CA ALA A 15 2.37 -3.03 -13.12
C ALA A 15 3.41 -1.90 -13.01
N TRP A 16 3.11 -0.75 -13.59
CA TRP A 16 3.98 0.44 -13.55
C TRP A 16 3.18 1.66 -13.14
N GLY A 17 3.72 2.44 -12.20
CA GLY A 17 3.12 3.71 -11.78
C GLY A 17 1.81 3.50 -11.01
N LEU A 18 1.87 2.83 -9.87
CA LEU A 18 0.70 2.58 -9.02
C LEU A 18 0.56 3.66 -7.95
N GLY A 19 -0.62 4.27 -7.85
CA GLY A 19 -0.99 5.22 -6.81
C GLY A 19 -2.15 4.71 -5.97
N ILE A 20 -2.00 4.69 -4.64
CA ILE A 20 -3.06 4.31 -3.69
C ILE A 20 -3.27 5.48 -2.73
N TYR A 21 -4.53 5.90 -2.59
CA TYR A 21 -4.93 7.05 -1.79
C TYR A 21 -5.90 6.62 -0.70
N ASN A 22 -5.64 7.05 0.53
CA ASN A 22 -6.38 6.60 1.69
C ASN A 22 -7.14 7.76 2.33
N VAL A 23 -8.42 7.53 2.62
CA VAL A 23 -9.31 8.46 3.33
C VAL A 23 -10.08 7.67 4.38
N PHE A 24 -9.90 7.99 5.65
CA PHE A 24 -10.44 7.21 6.76
C PHE A 24 -11.30 8.06 7.70
N TYR A 25 -12.44 8.58 7.24
CA TYR A 25 -13.28 9.47 8.06
C TYR A 25 -14.10 8.74 9.13
N ASP A 26 -14.56 7.53 8.84
CA ASP A 26 -15.55 6.86 9.70
C ASP A 26 -14.93 6.00 10.80
N ALA A 27 -13.66 5.61 10.67
CA ALA A 27 -12.96 4.81 11.66
C ALA A 27 -11.43 5.00 11.61
N PRO A 28 -10.71 4.74 12.73
CA PRO A 28 -9.25 4.70 12.79
C PRO A 28 -8.70 3.41 12.15
N VAL A 29 -8.73 3.33 10.82
CA VAL A 29 -8.41 2.09 10.09
C VAL A 29 -6.91 1.81 10.11
N ILE A 30 -6.55 0.57 10.44
CA ILE A 30 -5.19 0.03 10.33
C ILE A 30 -5.13 -0.87 9.09
N VAL A 31 -4.25 -0.54 8.16
CA VAL A 31 -3.97 -1.33 6.95
C VAL A 31 -2.54 -1.88 7.05
N ASP A 32 -2.38 -3.20 7.07
CA ASP A 32 -1.04 -3.80 7.18
C ASP A 32 -0.22 -3.63 5.90
N ASN A 33 -0.85 -3.85 4.74
CA ASN A 33 -0.24 -3.72 3.43
C ASN A 33 -1.15 -2.94 2.49
N ALA A 34 -0.63 -1.92 1.80
CA ALA A 34 -1.38 -1.29 0.71
C ALA A 34 -1.49 -2.21 -0.51
N ILE A 35 -0.44 -2.98 -0.77
CA ILE A 35 -0.32 -3.92 -1.89
C ILE A 35 0.05 -5.31 -1.34
N GLU A 36 -0.58 -6.35 -1.86
CA GLU A 36 -0.22 -7.74 -1.60
C GLU A 36 0.06 -8.49 -2.90
N THR A 37 1.17 -9.21 -2.96
CA THR A 37 1.51 -10.07 -4.10
C THR A 37 2.17 -11.36 -3.62
N PRO A 38 2.26 -12.41 -4.46
CA PRO A 38 3.29 -13.43 -4.29
C PRO A 38 4.68 -12.78 -4.18
N ALA A 39 5.54 -13.33 -3.33
CA ALA A 39 6.88 -12.78 -3.09
C ALA A 39 7.72 -12.68 -4.38
N HIS A 40 7.56 -13.65 -5.28
CA HIS A 40 8.25 -13.69 -6.58
C HIS A 40 7.78 -12.62 -7.58
N LEU A 41 6.69 -11.90 -7.28
CA LEU A 41 6.14 -10.82 -8.11
C LEU A 41 6.27 -9.43 -7.47
N GLU A 42 6.91 -9.30 -6.30
CA GLU A 42 6.99 -7.98 -5.63
C GLU A 42 7.75 -6.93 -6.46
N GLU A 43 8.83 -7.37 -7.12
CA GLU A 43 9.69 -6.54 -7.98
C GLU A 43 9.04 -6.23 -9.32
N SER A 44 7.97 -6.95 -9.70
CA SER A 44 7.26 -6.70 -10.95
C SER A 44 6.21 -5.59 -10.85
N ILE A 45 5.99 -5.08 -9.64
CA ILE A 45 5.24 -3.85 -9.39
C ILE A 45 6.26 -2.71 -9.29
N ILE A 46 6.27 -1.82 -10.26
CA ILE A 46 7.31 -0.80 -10.43
C ILE A 46 6.72 0.58 -10.18
N HIS A 47 7.40 1.41 -9.39
CA HIS A 47 7.00 2.75 -8.98
C HIS A 47 5.63 2.79 -8.28
N LYS A 48 5.66 2.68 -6.95
CA LYS A 48 4.51 2.65 -6.05
C LYS A 48 4.48 3.93 -5.22
N VAL A 49 3.32 4.56 -5.08
CA VAL A 49 3.09 5.69 -4.17
C VAL A 49 1.85 5.43 -3.34
N ILE A 50 2.00 5.53 -2.03
CA ILE A 50 0.91 5.47 -1.06
C ILE A 50 0.77 6.85 -0.43
N PHE A 51 -0.45 7.39 -0.40
CA PHE A 51 -0.71 8.71 0.15
C PHE A 51 -1.90 8.68 1.11
N TRP A 52 -1.74 9.33 2.26
CA TRP A 52 -2.82 9.54 3.23
C TRP A 52 -3.40 10.94 3.02
N LEU A 53 -4.62 10.97 2.52
CA LEU A 53 -5.28 12.21 2.13
C LEU A 53 -5.92 12.89 3.33
N ASN A 54 -6.68 12.17 4.15
CA ASN A 54 -7.27 12.69 5.38
C ASN A 54 -7.94 11.58 6.21
N GLY A 55 -8.46 11.95 7.39
CA GLY A 55 -9.30 11.08 8.22
C GLY A 55 -8.87 11.05 9.68
N ASN A 56 -9.25 9.96 10.36
CA ASN A 56 -8.89 9.68 11.76
C ASN A 56 -7.37 9.58 11.90
N ARG A 57 -6.83 10.25 12.93
CA ARG A 57 -5.38 10.44 13.14
C ARG A 57 -4.66 9.15 13.53
N GLU A 58 -5.40 8.21 14.08
CA GLU A 58 -4.95 6.88 14.49
C GLU A 58 -4.91 5.90 13.31
N SER A 59 -5.41 6.30 12.14
CA SER A 59 -5.36 5.48 10.95
C SER A 59 -3.94 5.40 10.40
N VAL A 60 -3.58 4.22 9.91
CA VAL A 60 -2.22 3.95 9.46
C VAL A 60 -2.21 2.92 8.33
N VAL A 61 -1.33 3.13 7.36
CA VAL A 61 -0.92 2.11 6.40
C VAL A 61 0.50 1.70 6.74
N ARG A 62 0.69 0.50 7.29
CA ARG A 62 1.98 0.08 7.87
C ARG A 62 3.08 -0.12 6.83
N SER A 63 2.72 -0.59 5.64
CA SER A 63 3.68 -0.86 4.58
C SER A 63 3.10 -0.66 3.17
N ILE A 64 4.00 -0.46 2.21
CA ILE A 64 3.65 -0.29 0.80
C ILE A 64 3.26 -1.63 0.19
N ILE A 65 4.09 -2.66 0.36
CA ILE A 65 3.89 -3.98 -0.23
C ILE A 65 4.46 -5.07 0.68
N ASN A 66 3.69 -6.11 1.01
CA ASN A 66 4.16 -7.29 1.73
C ASN A 66 5.09 -6.99 2.94
N GLY A 67 4.75 -6.01 3.77
CA GLY A 67 5.54 -5.60 4.94
C GLY A 67 6.75 -4.71 4.62
N LYS A 68 6.96 -4.32 3.36
CA LYS A 68 8.08 -3.50 2.88
C LYS A 68 7.65 -2.09 2.51
N GLY A 69 8.58 -1.14 2.63
CA GLY A 69 8.35 0.27 2.37
C GLY A 69 7.87 1.05 3.60
N GLY A 70 7.89 2.38 3.49
CA GLY A 70 7.56 3.26 4.62
C GLY A 70 6.08 3.24 5.00
N GLN A 71 5.82 3.41 6.29
CA GLN A 71 4.47 3.64 6.84
C GLN A 71 3.89 4.97 6.36
N VAL A 72 2.58 5.03 6.19
CA VAL A 72 1.83 6.25 5.90
C VAL A 72 0.78 6.53 6.97
N ASP A 73 0.79 7.74 7.53
CA ASP A 73 -0.13 8.22 8.54
C ASP A 73 -0.27 9.75 8.48
N VAL A 74 -0.88 10.37 9.49
CA VAL A 74 -1.07 11.82 9.57
C VAL A 74 0.26 12.62 9.59
N ASN A 75 1.34 12.05 10.13
CA ASN A 75 2.64 12.71 10.25
C ASN A 75 3.54 12.43 9.03
N ASN A 76 3.45 11.22 8.46
CA ASN A 76 4.12 10.85 7.22
C ASN A 76 3.09 10.54 6.13
N ARG A 77 2.61 11.58 5.46
CA ARG A 77 1.47 11.46 4.54
C ARG A 77 1.79 10.78 3.20
N LYS A 78 3.06 10.48 2.91
CA LYS A 78 3.48 9.87 1.64
C LYS A 78 4.58 8.84 1.88
N ALA A 79 4.44 7.67 1.28
CA ALA A 79 5.54 6.73 1.09
C ALA A 79 5.62 6.32 -0.39
N ALA A 80 6.84 6.15 -0.88
CA ALA A 80 7.08 5.73 -2.25
C ALA A 80 8.19 4.68 -2.30
N MET A 81 8.08 3.76 -3.25
CA MET A 81 9.06 2.69 -3.49
C MET A 81 9.19 2.46 -4.98
N LYS A 82 10.42 2.22 -5.44
CA LYS A 82 10.68 1.88 -6.84
C LYS A 82 10.25 0.44 -7.10
#